data_AF-A0AAW9R8Y4-F1
#
_entry.id   AF-A0AAW9R8Y4-F1
#
_cell.length_a   1.000
_cell.length_b   1.000
_cell.length_c   1.000
_cell.angle_alpha   90.00
_cell.angle_beta   90.00
_cell.angle_gamma   90.00
#
_symmetry.space_group_name_H-M   'P 1'
#
loop_
_entity.id
_entity.type
_entity.pdbx_description
1 polymer ?
#
loop_
_entity_poly.entity_id
_entity_poly.type
_entity_poly.pdbx_seq_one_letter_code
_entity_poly.pdbx_strand_id
1 'polypeptide(L)'
;MSEYEYFEAYYILQEGLVETSMNVLVALFAYLAASHFAGAKLKSAAAVTLSAIYTVFLTNPVMGVYTAAVSMHSLAASFANAYPESELPIGEFSLPLALAFVLTPIFFGWCSSIWYLHFIVRHPEYEGGA
;
A
#
# COMPACT_ATOMS: atom_id res chain seq x y z
N MET A 1 -5.31 0.21 -30.29
CA MET A 1 -6.11 0.20 -29.06
C MET A 1 -7.33 1.06 -29.34
N SER A 2 -8.54 0.52 -29.22
CA SER A 2 -9.78 1.29 -29.29
C SER A 2 -10.10 1.97 -27.96
N GLU A 3 -11.04 2.92 -27.95
CA GLU A 3 -11.55 3.53 -26.71
C GLU A 3 -12.14 2.48 -25.76
N TYR A 4 -12.86 1.50 -26.32
CA TYR A 4 -13.41 0.39 -25.55
C TYR A 4 -12.31 -0.44 -24.88
N GLU A 5 -11.28 -0.83 -25.64
CA GLU A 5 -10.12 -1.58 -25.11
C GLU A 5 -9.38 -0.79 -24.02
N TYR A 6 -9.29 0.53 -24.16
CA TYR A 6 -8.71 1.39 -23.14
C TYR A 6 -9.53 1.39 -21.84
N PHE A 7 -10.85 1.60 -21.92
CA PHE A 7 -11.71 1.59 -20.74
C PHE A 7 -11.73 0.23 -20.04
N GLU A 8 -11.74 -0.86 -20.81
CA GLU A 8 -11.66 -2.20 -20.27
C GLU A 8 -10.33 -2.43 -19.52
N ALA A 9 -9.21 -2.09 -20.14
CA ALA A 9 -7.89 -2.22 -19.50
C ALA A 9 -7.75 -1.32 -18.27
N TYR A 10 -8.29 -0.09 -18.33
CA TYR A 10 -8.31 0.83 -17.21
C TYR A 10 -9.12 0.28 -16.04
N TYR A 11 -10.30 -0.30 -16.30
CA TYR A 11 -11.15 -0.89 -15.29
C TYR A 11 -10.50 -2.10 -14.62
N ILE A 12 -9.89 -3.01 -15.38
CA ILE A 12 -9.14 -4.16 -14.85
C ILE A 12 -8.00 -3.70 -13.93
N LEU A 13 -7.27 -2.66 -14.33
CA LEU A 13 -6.18 -2.10 -13.51
C LEU A 13 -6.70 -1.46 -12.22
N GLN A 14 -7.86 -0.77 -12.28
CA GLN A 14 -8.50 -0.23 -11.08
C GLN A 14 -8.95 -1.32 -10.11
N GLU A 15 -9.59 -2.39 -10.60
CA GLU A 15 -9.99 -3.52 -9.75
C GLU A 15 -8.77 -4.16 -9.06
N GLY A 16 -7.69 -4.38 -9.81
CA GLY A 16 -6.44 -4.90 -9.24
C GLY A 16 -5.82 -3.98 -8.19
N LEU A 17 -5.90 -2.66 -8.37
CA LEU A 17 -5.47 -1.68 -7.36
C LEU A 17 -6.32 -1.74 -6.10
N VAL A 18 -7.64 -1.85 -6.23
CA VAL A 18 -8.56 -1.95 -5.09
C VAL A 18 -8.28 -3.22 -4.31
N GLU A 19 -8.17 -4.36 -4.97
CA GLU A 19 -7.86 -5.65 -4.33
C GLU A 19 -6.51 -5.60 -3.61
N THR A 20 -5.48 -5.07 -4.27
CA THR A 20 -4.14 -4.96 -3.67
C THR A 20 -4.14 -4.01 -2.47
N SER A 21 -4.85 -2.88 -2.56
CA SER A 21 -4.98 -1.91 -1.47
C SER A 21 -5.70 -2.51 -0.26
N MET A 22 -6.76 -3.28 -0.50
CA MET A 22 -7.46 -4.02 0.55
C MET A 22 -6.55 -5.02 1.25
N ASN A 23 -5.73 -5.76 0.49
CA ASN A 23 -4.77 -6.70 1.06
C ASN A 23 -3.72 -6.00 1.94
N VAL A 24 -3.23 -4.81 1.54
CA VAL A 24 -2.35 -3.99 2.37
C VAL A 24 -3.04 -3.58 3.67
N LEU A 25 -4.26 -3.06 3.59
CA LEU A 25 -5.01 -2.61 4.77
C LEU A 25 -5.28 -3.77 5.74
N VAL A 26 -5.72 -4.93 5.22
CA VAL A 26 -5.94 -6.12 6.04
C VAL A 26 -4.66 -6.54 6.75
N ALA A 27 -3.52 -6.55 6.05
CA ALA A 27 -2.24 -6.89 6.66
C ALA A 27 -1.81 -5.91 7.75
N LEU A 28 -1.96 -4.60 7.51
CA LEU A 28 -1.67 -3.53 8.48
C LEU A 28 -2.51 -3.72 9.76
N PHE A 29 -3.82 -3.87 9.61
CA PHE A 29 -4.73 -4.02 10.75
C PHE A 29 -4.54 -5.36 11.47
N ALA A 30 -4.31 -6.46 10.74
CA ALA A 30 -4.03 -7.76 11.34
C ALA A 30 -2.76 -7.71 12.19
N TYR A 31 -1.69 -7.08 11.69
CA TYR A 31 -0.46 -6.91 12.44
C TYR A 31 -0.65 -6.00 13.66
N LEU A 32 -1.37 -4.89 13.54
CA LEU A 32 -1.69 -4.01 14.67
C LEU A 32 -2.49 -4.73 15.75
N ALA A 33 -3.55 -5.46 15.37
CA ALA A 33 -4.38 -6.22 16.30
C ALA A 33 -3.57 -7.33 16.99
N ALA A 34 -2.80 -8.11 16.22
CA ALA A 34 -1.93 -9.14 16.78
C ALA A 34 -0.89 -8.54 17.74
N SER A 35 -0.30 -7.40 17.37
CA SER A 35 0.62 -6.66 18.20
C SER A 35 -0.04 -6.21 19.50
N HIS A 36 -1.25 -5.63 19.43
CA HIS A 36 -1.99 -5.16 20.61
C HIS A 36 -2.28 -6.29 21.61
N PHE A 37 -2.82 -7.42 21.14
CA PHE A 37 -3.27 -8.50 22.04
C PHE A 37 -2.18 -9.45 22.51
N ALA A 38 -1.14 -9.66 21.70
CA ALA A 38 -0.10 -10.66 21.98
C ALA A 38 1.30 -10.06 22.13
N GLY A 39 1.53 -8.82 21.68
CA GLY A 39 2.85 -8.21 21.59
C GLY A 39 3.62 -8.15 22.90
N ALA A 40 2.94 -7.82 24.00
CA ALA A 40 3.54 -7.73 25.33
C ALA A 40 4.10 -9.08 25.84
N LYS A 41 3.56 -10.19 25.33
CA LYS A 41 3.96 -11.57 25.71
C LYS A 41 5.11 -12.10 24.85
N LEU A 42 5.50 -11.37 23.79
CA LEU A 42 6.55 -11.81 22.87
C LEU A 42 7.95 -11.52 23.43
N LYS A 43 8.82 -12.52 23.34
CA LYS A 43 10.28 -12.33 23.49
C LYS A 43 10.78 -11.37 22.41
N SER A 44 11.80 -10.57 22.71
CA SER A 44 12.35 -9.58 21.76
C SER A 44 12.70 -10.16 20.39
N ALA A 45 13.37 -11.31 20.37
CA ALA A 45 13.70 -11.99 19.12
C ALA A 45 12.45 -12.34 18.31
N ALA A 46 11.38 -12.84 18.96
CA ALA A 46 10.13 -13.18 18.28
C ALA A 46 9.41 -11.95 17.72
N ALA A 47 9.40 -10.84 18.45
CA ALA A 47 8.81 -9.58 17.98
C ALA A 47 9.55 -9.02 16.76
N VAL A 48 10.88 -9.08 16.75
CA VAL A 48 11.70 -8.67 15.60
C VAL A 48 11.42 -9.57 14.40
N THR A 49 11.42 -10.90 14.59
CA THR A 49 11.10 -11.84 13.51
C THR A 49 9.70 -11.63 12.95
N LEU A 50 8.70 -11.38 13.80
CA LEU A 50 7.33 -11.08 13.35
C LEU A 50 7.28 -9.80 12.52
N SER A 51 8.02 -8.77 12.91
CA SER A 51 8.14 -7.50 12.18
C SER A 51 8.82 -7.68 10.81
N ALA A 52 9.82 -8.57 10.74
CA ALA A 52 10.49 -8.92 9.50
C ALA A 52 9.58 -9.70 8.55
N ILE A 53 8.83 -10.69 9.05
CA ILE A 53 7.85 -11.44 8.25
C ILE A 53 6.76 -10.51 7.72
N TYR A 54 6.23 -9.65 8.59
CA TYR A 54 5.25 -8.63 8.22
C TYR A 54 5.77 -7.69 7.12
N THR A 55 7.01 -7.22 7.26
CA THR A 55 7.72 -6.41 6.26
C THR A 55 7.81 -7.11 4.90
N VAL A 56 8.25 -8.38 4.89
CA VAL A 56 8.34 -9.17 3.66
C VAL A 56 6.95 -9.36 3.04
N PHE A 57 5.94 -9.62 3.86
CA PHE A 57 4.56 -9.81 3.39
C PHE A 57 4.00 -8.54 2.75
N LEU A 58 4.24 -7.36 3.33
CA LEU A 58 3.79 -6.07 2.77
C LEU A 58 4.54 -5.66 1.50
N THR A 59 5.75 -6.15 1.29
CA THR A 59 6.55 -5.82 0.09
C THR A 59 5.80 -6.21 -1.18
N ASN A 60 5.21 -7.41 -1.24
CA ASN A 60 4.53 -7.90 -2.43
C ASN A 60 3.33 -7.03 -2.86
N PRO A 61 2.33 -6.75 -2.01
CA PRO A 61 1.23 -5.89 -2.41
C PRO A 61 1.67 -4.43 -2.65
N VAL A 62 2.66 -3.90 -1.94
CA VAL A 62 3.23 -2.57 -2.26
C VAL A 62 3.80 -2.53 -3.68
N MET A 63 4.53 -3.58 -4.08
CA MET A 63 5.02 -3.70 -5.45
C MET A 63 3.88 -3.82 -6.46
N GLY A 64 2.80 -4.53 -6.13
CA GLY A 64 1.59 -4.61 -6.95
C GLY A 64 0.92 -3.26 -7.19
N VAL A 65 0.81 -2.43 -6.15
CA VAL A 65 0.30 -1.06 -6.27
C VAL A 65 1.20 -0.21 -7.18
N TYR A 66 2.51 -0.30 -6.98
CA TYR A 66 3.49 0.43 -7.81
C TYR A 66 3.39 0.04 -9.29
N THR A 67 3.39 -1.25 -9.59
CA THR A 67 3.34 -1.74 -10.98
C THR A 67 2.01 -1.40 -11.65
N ALA A 68 0.89 -1.48 -10.93
CA ALA A 68 -0.40 -1.08 -11.45
C ALA A 68 -0.47 0.43 -11.77
N ALA A 69 0.05 1.29 -10.89
CA ALA A 69 0.13 2.73 -11.15
C ALA A 69 0.99 3.07 -12.37
N VAL A 70 2.16 2.43 -12.51
CA VAL A 70 3.02 2.56 -13.71
C VAL A 70 2.29 2.07 -14.96
N SER A 71 1.57 0.96 -14.88
CA SER A 71 0.83 0.37 -16.01
C SER A 71 -0.31 1.28 -16.44
N MET A 72 -1.07 1.83 -15.50
CA MET A 72 -2.12 2.82 -15.78
C MET A 72 -1.57 4.07 -16.46
N HIS A 73 -0.43 4.58 -15.98
CA HIS A 73 0.21 5.74 -16.59
C HIS A 73 0.69 5.45 -18.02
N SER A 74 1.31 4.28 -18.25
CA SER A 74 1.73 3.85 -19.58
C SER A 74 0.55 3.65 -20.55
N LEU A 75 -0.54 3.04 -20.07
CA LEU A 75 -1.77 2.85 -20.82
C LEU A 75 -2.38 4.19 -21.23
N ALA A 76 -2.46 5.12 -20.28
CA ALA A 76 -2.96 6.47 -20.50
C ALA A 76 -2.11 7.23 -21.53
N ALA A 77 -0.77 7.24 -21.37
CA ALA A 77 0.13 7.87 -22.33
C ALA A 77 -0.01 7.26 -23.75
N SER A 78 -0.13 5.93 -23.84
CA SER A 78 -0.29 5.23 -25.11
C SER A 78 -1.61 5.60 -25.80
N PHE A 79 -2.69 5.74 -25.04
CA PHE A 79 -3.98 6.16 -25.57
C PHE A 79 -3.97 7.62 -26.02
N ALA A 80 -3.43 8.53 -25.20
CA ALA A 80 -3.32 9.95 -25.53
C ALA A 80 -2.53 10.19 -26.83
N ASN A 81 -1.48 9.39 -27.07
CA ASN A 81 -0.73 9.44 -28.33
C ASN A 81 -1.52 8.89 -29.53
N ALA A 82 -2.39 7.90 -29.31
CA ALA A 82 -3.22 7.31 -30.37
C ALA A 82 -4.44 8.19 -30.73
N TYR A 83 -4.96 8.94 -29.76
CA TYR A 83 -6.15 9.79 -29.90
C TYR A 83 -5.89 11.19 -29.32
N PRO A 84 -5.10 12.03 -30.01
CA PRO A 84 -4.73 13.35 -29.51
C PRO A 84 -5.90 14.33 -29.39
N GLU A 85 -6.98 14.09 -30.13
CA GLU A 85 -8.22 14.90 -30.13
C GLU A 85 -9.22 14.44 -29.05
N SER A 86 -8.90 13.40 -28.27
CA SER A 86 -9.80 12.90 -27.23
C SER A 86 -9.95 13.93 -26.10
N GLU A 87 -11.20 14.26 -25.75
CA GLU A 87 -11.51 15.14 -24.61
C GLU A 87 -11.32 14.45 -23.25
N LEU A 88 -10.97 13.16 -23.24
CA LEU A 88 -10.76 12.43 -22.01
C LEU A 88 -9.50 12.94 -21.30
N PRO A 89 -9.52 13.16 -19.97
CA PRO A 89 -8.41 13.69 -19.20
C PRO A 89 -7.33 12.61 -18.97
N ILE A 90 -6.67 12.17 -20.04
CA ILE A 90 -5.82 10.98 -20.05
C ILE A 90 -4.32 11.35 -19.90
N GLY A 91 -3.96 12.62 -20.13
CA GLY A 91 -2.55 13.05 -20.23
C GLY A 91 -1.94 13.74 -19.01
N GLU A 92 -2.72 14.19 -18.03
CA GLU A 92 -2.20 15.16 -17.03
C GLU A 92 -1.76 14.55 -15.69
N PHE A 93 -1.86 13.23 -15.54
CA PHE A 93 -1.58 12.61 -14.25
C PHE A 93 -0.08 12.42 -14.00
N SER A 94 0.45 13.20 -13.05
CA SER A 94 1.83 13.06 -12.57
C SER A 94 2.00 11.74 -11.82
N LEU A 95 2.68 10.76 -12.45
CA LEU A 95 3.00 9.47 -11.84
C LEU A 95 3.74 9.62 -10.49
N PRO A 96 4.73 10.52 -10.32
CA PRO A 96 5.36 10.72 -9.01
C PRO A 96 4.37 11.19 -7.95
N LEU A 97 3.45 12.11 -8.29
CA LEU A 97 2.45 12.61 -7.35
C LEU A 97 1.46 11.51 -6.95
N ALA A 98 1.06 10.70 -7.92
CA ALA A 98 0.20 9.54 -7.73
C ALA A 98 0.79 8.53 -6.75
N LEU A 99 2.04 8.13 -7.02
CA LEU A 99 2.77 7.18 -6.20
C LEU A 99 2.99 7.76 -4.80
N ALA A 100 3.32 9.05 -4.69
CA ALA A 100 3.43 9.70 -3.39
C ALA A 100 2.10 9.62 -2.63
N PHE A 101 0.97 9.95 -3.25
CA PHE A 101 -0.33 9.93 -2.57
C PHE A 101 -0.75 8.54 -2.11
N VAL A 102 -0.45 7.49 -2.90
CA VAL A 102 -0.85 6.12 -2.58
C VAL A 102 0.14 5.42 -1.64
N LEU A 103 1.44 5.54 -1.88
CA LEU A 103 2.46 4.82 -1.10
C LEU A 103 2.77 5.47 0.24
N THR A 104 2.60 6.79 0.37
CA THR A 104 2.85 7.51 1.62
C THR A 104 2.01 6.99 2.79
N PRO A 105 0.67 6.88 2.71
CA PRO A 105 -0.12 6.35 3.82
C PRO A 105 0.22 4.89 4.14
N ILE A 106 0.55 4.08 3.12
CA ILE A 106 1.00 2.69 3.32
C ILE A 106 2.31 2.66 4.11
N PHE A 107 3.29 3.47 3.70
CA PHE A 107 4.58 3.56 4.37
C PHE A 107 4.43 4.03 5.81
N PHE A 108 3.64 5.08 6.07
CA PHE A 108 3.39 5.55 7.42
C PHE A 108 2.64 4.51 8.27
N GLY A 109 1.63 3.84 7.72
CA GLY A 109 0.92 2.75 8.39
C GLY A 109 1.86 1.60 8.77
N TRP A 110 2.75 1.22 7.85
CA TRP A 110 3.73 0.17 8.07
C TRP A 110 4.75 0.54 9.15
N CYS A 111 5.39 1.71 9.03
CA CYS A 111 6.36 2.16 10.02
C CYS A 111 5.71 2.35 11.41
N SER A 112 4.52 2.97 11.45
CA SER A 112 3.81 3.19 12.71
C SER A 112 3.35 1.89 13.37
N SER A 113 2.97 0.86 12.61
CA SER A 113 2.58 -0.43 13.19
C SER A 113 3.76 -1.16 13.83
N ILE A 114 4.93 -1.15 13.18
CA ILE A 114 6.17 -1.72 13.77
C ILE A 114 6.56 -0.93 15.00
N TRP A 115 6.55 0.40 14.91
CA TRP A 115 6.85 1.27 16.03
C TRP A 115 5.92 1.01 17.22
N TYR A 116 4.62 0.85 16.96
CA TYR A 116 3.60 0.54 17.96
C TYR A 116 3.92 -0.75 18.73
N LEU A 117 4.27 -1.84 18.03
CA LEU A 117 4.64 -3.11 18.70
C LEU A 117 5.87 -2.92 19.61
N HIS A 118 6.94 -2.31 19.09
CA HIS A 118 8.23 -2.30 19.80
C HIS A 118 8.31 -1.26 20.90
N PHE A 119 7.64 -0.12 20.77
CA PHE A 119 7.80 1.00 21.69
C PHE A 119 6.59 1.26 22.57
N ILE A 120 5.38 0.90 22.15
CA ILE A 120 4.18 1.07 22.97
C ILE A 120 3.83 -0.24 23.67
N VAL A 121 3.46 -1.28 22.91
CA VAL A 121 2.89 -2.49 23.52
C VAL A 121 3.89 -3.24 24.40
N ARG A 122 5.16 -3.25 24.02
CA ARG A 122 6.21 -4.01 24.73
C ARG A 122 6.85 -3.25 25.89
N HIS A 123 6.51 -1.98 26.08
CA HIS A 123 6.98 -1.15 27.19
C HIS A 123 5.79 -0.45 27.90
N PRO A 124 4.86 -1.22 28.49
CA PRO A 124 3.66 -0.65 29.14
C PRO A 124 3.98 0.17 30.40
N GLU A 125 5.21 0.09 30.91
CA GLU A 125 5.69 0.87 32.05
C GLU A 125 5.79 2.39 31.78
N TYR A 126 5.56 2.84 30.54
CA TYR A 126 5.30 4.24 30.21
C TYR A 126 3.83 4.68 30.39
N GLU A 127 2.91 3.76 30.68
CA GLU A 127 1.48 4.06 30.93
C GLU A 127 1.13 4.15 32.43
N GLY A 128 2.08 3.82 33.33
CA GLY A 128 1.85 3.72 34.78
C GLY A 128 2.56 4.73 35.67
N GLY A 129 3.07 5.84 35.11
CA GLY A 129 3.74 6.91 35.86
C GLY A 129 2.81 8.05 36.26
N ALA A 130 1.85 7.79 37.15
CA ALA A 130 1.09 8.80 37.90
C ALA A 130 0.76 8.29 39.31
#